data_AF-A0A925Y400-F1
#
_entry.id   AF-A0A925Y400-F1
#
_cell.length_a   1.000
_cell.length_b   1.000
_cell.length_c   1.000
_cell.angle_alpha   90.00
_cell.angle_beta   90.00
_cell.angle_gamma   90.00
#
_symmetry.space_group_name_H-M   'P 1'
#
loop_
_entity.id
_entity.type
_entity.pdbx_description
1 polymer ?
#
loop_
_entity_poly.entity_id
_entity_poly.type
_entity_poly.pdbx_seq_one_letter_code
_entity_poly.pdbx_strand_id
1 'polypeptide(L)'
;MITQETAAAIWHAYREIATAEKLLADMKAEREKPFSELNKHSPTIKDAFGRPRHLELGIPSGDNSHRIFQVNPQMAESIIRSHIGQKQAELVDANERARIELSGQNA
;
A
#
# COMPACT_ATOMS: atom_id res chain seq x y z
N MET A 1 -27.83 -0.61 -13.68
CA MET A 1 -26.75 -1.61 -13.81
C MET A 1 -25.48 -0.92 -14.26
N ILE A 2 -24.35 -1.15 -13.59
CA ILE A 2 -23.05 -0.60 -14.02
C ILE A 2 -22.29 -1.60 -14.90
N THR A 3 -21.30 -1.11 -15.63
CA THR A 3 -20.41 -1.94 -16.44
C THR A 3 -19.49 -2.79 -15.56
N GLN A 4 -19.01 -3.90 -16.12
CA GLN A 4 -18.08 -4.80 -15.42
C GLN A 4 -16.76 -4.09 -15.11
N GLU A 5 -16.30 -3.24 -16.04
CA GLU A 5 -15.08 -2.44 -15.92
C GLU A 5 -15.17 -1.47 -14.75
N THR A 6 -16.29 -0.75 -14.62
CA THR A 6 -16.54 0.17 -13.52
C THR A 6 -16.62 -0.57 -12.18
N ALA A 7 -17.32 -1.71 -12.14
CA ALA A 7 -17.37 -2.55 -10.93
C ALA A 7 -15.99 -3.07 -10.51
N ALA A 8 -15.17 -3.51 -11.48
CA ALA A 8 -13.81 -3.99 -11.23
C ALA A 8 -12.91 -2.85 -10.71
N ALA A 9 -12.99 -1.65 -11.31
CA ALA A 9 -12.20 -0.50 -10.89
C ALA A 9 -12.47 -0.13 -9.41
N ILE A 10 -13.74 -0.10 -9.01
CA ILE A 10 -14.15 0.15 -7.62
C ILE A 10 -13.56 -0.92 -6.70
N TRP A 11 -13.72 -2.21 -7.05
CA TRP A 11 -13.21 -3.30 -6.24
C TRP A 11 -11.68 -3.28 -6.10
N HIS A 12 -10.96 -3.04 -7.18
CA HIS A 12 -9.50 -2.95 -7.17
C HIS A 12 -9.00 -1.82 -6.28
N ALA A 13 -9.62 -0.63 -6.35
CA ALA A 13 -9.25 0.49 -5.51
C ALA A 13 -9.46 0.18 -4.02
N TYR A 14 -10.61 -0.38 -3.64
CA TYR A 14 -10.87 -0.79 -2.25
C TYR A 14 -9.88 -1.84 -1.74
N ARG A 15 -9.61 -2.87 -2.55
CA ARG A 15 -8.67 -3.92 -2.18
C ARG A 15 -7.27 -3.37 -1.94
N GLU A 16 -6.82 -2.46 -2.80
CA GLU A 16 -5.47 -1.89 -2.70
C GLU A 16 -5.34 -0.97 -1.48
N ILE A 17 -6.36 -0.14 -1.21
CA ILE A 17 -6.43 0.69 0.00
C ILE A 17 -6.33 -0.19 1.25
N ALA A 18 -7.15 -1.24 1.35
CA ALA A 18 -7.15 -2.13 2.50
C ALA A 18 -5.80 -2.84 2.69
N THR A 19 -5.14 -3.22 1.60
CA THR A 19 -3.82 -3.86 1.63
C THR A 19 -2.75 -2.88 2.13
N ALA A 20 -2.76 -1.65 1.62
CA ALA A 20 -1.84 -0.60 2.02
C ALA A 20 -2.03 -0.14 3.48
N GLU A 21 -3.28 -0.04 3.94
CA GLU A 21 -3.61 0.27 5.35
C GLU A 21 -3.12 -0.83 6.30
N LYS A 22 -3.31 -2.10 5.93
CA LYS A 22 -2.77 -3.23 6.68
C LYS A 22 -1.24 -3.16 6.76
N LEU A 23 -0.57 -2.87 5.65
CA LEU A 23 0.88 -2.75 5.63
C LEU A 23 1.38 -1.65 6.57
N LEU A 24 0.72 -0.49 6.62
CA LEU A 24 1.04 0.56 7.58
C LEU A 24 0.84 0.12 9.04
N ALA A 25 -0.23 -0.63 9.31
CA ALA A 25 -0.49 -1.17 10.65
C ALA A 25 0.59 -2.17 11.07
N ASP A 26 0.98 -3.09 10.18
CA ASP A 26 2.03 -4.08 10.42
C ASP A 26 3.39 -3.40 10.67
N MET A 27 3.75 -2.39 9.85
CA MET A 27 4.98 -1.59 10.07
C MET A 27 4.99 -0.88 11.42
N LYS A 28 3.86 -0.32 11.84
CA LYS A 28 3.72 0.32 13.15
C LYS A 28 3.88 -0.68 14.29
N ALA A 29 3.24 -1.85 14.18
CA ALA A 29 3.31 -2.90 15.18
C ALA A 29 4.75 -3.43 15.35
N GLU A 30 5.48 -3.64 14.26
CA GLU A 30 6.89 -4.05 14.32
C GLU A 30 7.78 -3.02 15.02
N ARG A 31 7.55 -1.72 14.76
CA ARG A 31 8.29 -0.63 15.40
C ARG A 31 8.03 -0.52 16.91
N GLU A 32 6.81 -0.80 17.35
CA GLU A 32 6.38 -0.63 18.75
C GLU A 32 6.79 -1.81 19.66
N LYS A 33 7.36 -2.89 19.11
CA LYS A 33 7.86 -4.01 19.91
C LYS A 33 8.94 -3.54 20.91
N PRO A 34 8.87 -3.95 22.19
CA PRO A 34 9.68 -3.41 23.26
C PRO A 34 11.19 -3.56 23.00
N PHE A 35 11.89 -2.46 23.28
CA PHE A 35 13.28 -2.15 22.97
C PHE A 35 14.34 -3.07 23.62
N SER A 36 13.95 -4.07 24.42
CA SER A 36 14.87 -4.96 25.15
C SER A 36 15.59 -5.98 24.25
N GLU A 37 15.17 -6.15 22.99
CA GLU A 37 15.79 -7.07 22.02
C GLU A 37 16.51 -6.38 20.84
N LEU A 38 16.60 -5.04 20.85
CA LEU A 38 17.09 -4.26 19.71
C LEU A 38 18.18 -3.30 20.16
N ASN A 39 19.40 -3.61 19.75
CA ASN A 39 20.53 -2.69 19.77
C ASN A 39 20.09 -1.32 19.23
N LYS A 40 20.46 -0.20 19.87
CA LYS A 40 20.07 1.18 19.49
C LYS A 40 20.39 1.56 18.03
N HIS A 41 21.17 0.73 17.34
CA HIS A 41 21.61 0.90 15.95
C HIS A 41 21.06 -0.18 15.00
N SER A 42 20.16 -1.05 15.49
CA SER A 42 19.64 -2.19 14.72
C SER A 42 18.49 -1.78 13.79
N PRO A 43 18.34 -2.42 12.60
CA PRO A 43 17.23 -2.16 11.70
C PRO A 43 15.89 -2.36 12.39
N THR A 44 14.96 -1.41 12.17
CA THR A 44 13.68 -1.30 12.89
C THR A 44 12.70 -2.43 12.57
N ILE A 45 12.93 -3.20 11.50
CA ILE A 45 12.02 -4.25 11.02
C ILE A 45 12.79 -5.57 10.93
N LYS A 46 12.19 -6.64 11.47
CA LYS A 46 12.71 -8.02 11.43
C LYS A 46 11.83 -8.88 10.52
N ASP A 47 12.41 -9.92 9.92
CA ASP A 47 11.64 -10.94 9.21
C ASP A 47 11.00 -11.97 10.15
N ALA A 48 10.25 -12.91 9.58
CA ALA A 48 9.59 -14.00 10.31
C ALA A 48 10.56 -14.91 11.10
N PHE A 49 11.87 -14.86 10.81
CA PHE A 49 12.91 -15.61 11.51
C PHE A 49 13.67 -14.75 12.52
N GLY A 50 13.20 -13.52 12.79
CA GLY A 50 13.82 -12.57 13.71
C GLY A 50 15.10 -11.93 13.18
N ARG A 51 15.45 -12.15 11.90
CA ARG A 51 16.64 -11.55 11.30
C ARG A 51 16.32 -10.11 10.90
N PRO A 52 17.24 -9.16 11.10
CA PRO A 52 17.04 -7.80 10.64
C PRO A 52 16.96 -7.81 9.11
N ARG A 53 15.83 -7.33 8.56
CA ARG A 53 15.67 -7.11 7.12
C ARG A 53 15.34 -5.65 6.92
N HIS A 54 15.96 -5.09 5.90
CA HIS A 54 15.68 -3.73 5.50
C HIS A 54 14.49 -3.70 4.54
N LEU A 55 13.81 -2.56 4.49
CA LEU A 55 12.83 -2.32 3.44
C LEU A 55 13.55 -2.16 2.11
N GLU A 56 12.91 -2.70 1.07
CA GLU A 56 13.38 -2.67 -0.31
C GLU A 56 12.33 -2.01 -1.19
N LEU A 57 12.77 -1.21 -2.16
CA LEU A 57 11.93 -0.68 -3.23
C LEU A 57 12.55 -1.08 -4.55
N GLY A 58 11.77 -1.68 -5.45
CA GLY A 58 12.29 -2.24 -6.69
C GLY A 58 11.31 -2.16 -7.85
N ILE A 59 11.84 -2.24 -9.07
CA ILE A 59 11.06 -2.35 -10.30
C ILE A 59 10.80 -3.84 -10.60
N PRO A 60 9.54 -4.28 -10.79
CA PRO A 60 9.22 -5.69 -11.02
C PRO A 60 9.83 -6.30 -12.30
N SER A 61 10.07 -5.48 -13.32
CA SER A 61 10.54 -5.91 -14.64
C SER A 61 12.06 -5.75 -14.86
N GLY A 62 12.82 -5.31 -13.85
CA GLY A 62 14.27 -5.18 -13.94
C GLY A 62 15.00 -6.46 -13.50
N ASP A 63 16.24 -6.64 -13.95
CA ASP A 63 17.17 -7.55 -13.28
C ASP A 63 17.25 -7.17 -11.79
N ASN A 64 17.55 -8.15 -10.92
CA ASN A 64 17.60 -7.99 -9.45
C ASN A 64 18.47 -6.82 -8.94
N SER A 65 19.23 -6.15 -9.81
CA SER A 65 19.99 -4.93 -9.58
C SER A 65 19.17 -3.63 -9.50
N HIS A 66 17.93 -3.59 -10.00
CA HIS A 66 17.08 -2.38 -9.96
C HIS A 66 16.28 -2.27 -8.66
N ARG A 67 16.97 -2.34 -7.51
CA ARG A 67 16.39 -2.18 -6.18
C ARG A 67 17.23 -1.24 -5.32
N ILE A 68 16.54 -0.46 -4.51
CA ILE A 68 17.15 0.30 -3.42
C ILE A 68 16.89 -0.49 -2.14
N PHE A 69 17.94 -0.73 -1.38
CA PHE A 69 17.90 -1.40 -0.08
C PHE A 69 18.00 -0.36 1.04
N GLN A 70 17.67 -0.76 2.27
CA GLN A 70 17.79 0.09 3.45
C GLN A 70 16.93 1.35 3.37
N VAL A 71 15.78 1.25 2.72
CA VAL A 71 14.81 2.35 2.65
C VAL A 71 14.36 2.69 4.06
N ASN A 72 14.43 3.99 4.40
CA ASN A 72 14.00 4.48 5.70
C ASN A 72 12.50 4.16 5.92
N PRO A 73 12.11 3.51 7.03
CA PRO A 73 10.70 3.19 7.32
C PRO A 73 9.75 4.38 7.28
N GLN A 74 10.17 5.56 7.74
CA GLN A 74 9.34 6.78 7.71
C GLN A 74 9.08 7.26 6.28
N MET A 75 10.07 7.09 5.39
CA MET A 75 9.93 7.38 3.97
C MET A 75 8.99 6.38 3.31
N ALA A 76 9.13 5.08 3.61
CA ALA A 76 8.24 4.04 3.13
C ALA A 76 6.79 4.29 3.58
N GLU A 77 6.54 4.65 4.84
CA GLU A 77 5.22 5.03 5.34
C GLU A 77 4.63 6.21 4.54
N SER A 78 5.43 7.22 4.24
CA SER A 78 4.99 8.40 3.47
C SER A 78 4.59 8.03 2.04
N ILE A 79 5.36 7.15 1.39
CA ILE A 79 5.03 6.62 0.06
C ILE A 79 3.72 5.83 0.10
N ILE A 80 3.55 4.94 1.08
CA ILE A 80 2.32 4.14 1.22
C ILE A 80 1.10 5.05 1.44
N ARG A 81 1.22 6.09 2.29
CA ARG A 81 0.14 7.08 2.48
C ARG A 81 -0.20 7.83 1.20
N SER A 82 0.80 8.25 0.43
CA SER A 82 0.57 8.87 -0.88
C SER A 82 -0.14 7.92 -1.83
N HIS A 83 0.22 6.63 -1.83
CA HIS A 83 -0.43 5.62 -2.65
C HIS A 83 -1.89 5.40 -2.27
N ILE A 84 -2.21 5.35 -0.98
CA ILE A 84 -3.60 5.30 -0.48
C ILE A 84 -4.39 6.51 -1.01
N GLY A 85 -3.83 7.72 -0.89
CA GLY A 85 -4.48 8.94 -1.41
C GLY A 85 -4.77 8.87 -2.91
N GLN A 86 -3.83 8.34 -3.70
CA GLN A 86 -4.04 8.11 -5.13
C GLN A 86 -5.18 7.11 -5.38
N LYS A 87 -5.23 5.98 -4.66
CA LYS A 87 -6.28 4.98 -4.82
C LYS A 87 -7.65 5.50 -4.38
N GLN A 88 -7.70 6.37 -3.37
CA GLN A 88 -8.93 7.05 -2.97
C GLN A 88 -9.45 7.99 -4.07
N ALA A 89 -8.56 8.72 -4.75
CA ALA A 89 -8.94 9.55 -5.89
C ALA A 89 -9.48 8.69 -7.05
N GLU A 90 -8.80 7.59 -7.40
CA GLU A 90 -9.27 6.63 -8.41
C GLU A 90 -10.66 6.05 -8.06
N LEU A 91 -10.91 5.78 -6.77
CA LEU A 91 -12.20 5.29 -6.29
C LEU A 91 -13.32 6.34 -6.45
N VAL A 92 -13.04 7.61 -6.18
CA VAL A 92 -14.01 8.71 -6.41
C VAL A 92 -14.37 8.78 -7.88
N ASP A 93 -13.37 8.77 -8.78
CA ASP A 93 -13.60 8.82 -10.22
C ASP A 93 -14.43 7.61 -10.71
N ALA A 94 -14.13 6.40 -10.21
CA ALA A 94 -14.87 5.20 -10.56
C ALA A 94 -16.33 5.24 -10.05
N ASN A 95 -16.56 5.81 -8.87
CA ASN A 95 -17.91 6.01 -8.33
C ASN A 95 -18.72 7.04 -9.14
N GLU A 96 -18.10 8.13 -9.59
CA GLU A 96 -18.79 9.08 -10.46
C GLU A 96 -19.16 8.46 -11.82
N ARG A 97 -18.28 7.63 -12.39
CA ARG A 97 -18.64 6.84 -13.59
C ARG A 97 -19.82 5.91 -13.33
N ALA A 98 -19.80 5.16 -12.22
CA ALA A 98 -20.91 4.30 -11.82
C ALA A 98 -22.21 5.10 -11.69
N ARG A 99 -22.16 6.30 -11.11
CA ARG A 99 -23.32 7.17 -10.97
C ARG A 99 -23.89 7.61 -12.31
N ILE A 100 -23.03 8.01 -13.24
CA ILE A 100 -23.42 8.39 -14.60
C ILE A 100 -24.08 7.20 -15.31
N GLU A 101 -23.48 6.03 -15.27
CA GLU A 101 -24.02 4.79 -15.87
C GLU A 101 -25.41 4.43 -15.32
N LEU A 102 -25.62 4.62 -14.01
CA LEU A 102 -26.91 4.39 -13.36
C LEU A 102 -27.95 5.44 -13.77
N SER A 103 -27.57 6.70 -13.90
CA SER A 103 -28.49 7.78 -14.33
C SER A 103 -28.85 7.70 -15.81
N GLY A 104 -27.90 7.33 -16.67
CA GLY A 104 -28.11 7.21 -18.12
C GLY A 104 -28.99 6.04 -18.53
N GLN A 105 -29.29 5.13 -17.60
CA GLN A 105 -30.26 4.04 -17.80
C GLN A 105 -31.68 4.40 -17.34
N ASN A 106 -31.83 5.50 -16.59
CA ASN A 106 -33.13 6.00 -16.11
C ASN A 106 -33.66 7.18 -16.95
N ALA A 107 -33.01 7.48 -18.09
CA ALA A 107 -33.42 8.46 -19.08
C ALA A 107 -33.81 7.75 -20.38
#